data_AF-A0A850Z2K5-F1
#
_entry.id   AF-A0A850Z2K5-F1
#
_cell.length_a   1.000
_cell.length_b   1.000
_cell.length_c   1.000
_cell.angle_alpha   90.00
_cell.angle_beta   90.00
_cell.angle_gamma   90.00
#
_symmetry.space_group_name_H-M   'P 1'
#
loop_
_entity.id
_entity.type
_entity.pdbx_description
1 polymer ?
#
loop_
_entity_poly.entity_id
_entity_poly.type
_entity_poly.pdbx_seq_one_letter_code
_entity_poly.pdbx_strand_id
1 'polypeptide(L)'
;MFAILAERALGPKLYGIFPQGRLEEFIPSRKLSTEELSLPDISAEIAEKMARFHGMKMPFNKEPKWLFGTMEKIKFTRESQTRKLNKLLSYNLPQEMKNLRAMLEATSSPVVFCHNDCQEGNILLLEGRETSENQKLMLIDFEYSSYNYRGFDIGNHFCEWMYDYSYEKYPFFKASVLKYPSKKQQV
;
A
#
# COMPACT_ATOMS: atom_id res chain seq x y z
N MET A 1 -14.69 6.70 -3.40
CA MET A 1 -13.91 5.45 -3.54
C MET A 1 -14.56 4.32 -2.77
N PHE A 2 -14.70 4.44 -1.44
CA PHE A 2 -15.31 3.43 -0.57
C PHE A 2 -16.67 2.89 -1.05
N ALA A 3 -17.59 3.75 -1.49
CA ALA A 3 -18.87 3.32 -2.06
C ALA A 3 -18.73 2.37 -3.26
N ILE A 4 -17.82 2.66 -4.19
CA ILE A 4 -17.59 1.83 -5.39
C ILE A 4 -16.96 0.47 -5.00
N LEU A 5 -16.09 0.46 -3.99
CA LEU A 5 -15.46 -0.77 -3.50
C LEU A 5 -16.46 -1.66 -2.78
N ALA A 6 -17.33 -1.08 -1.96
CA ALA A 6 -18.44 -1.77 -1.32
C ALA A 6 -19.43 -2.34 -2.35
N GLU A 7 -19.84 -1.55 -3.35
CA GLU A 7 -20.74 -2.01 -4.43
C GLU A 7 -20.15 -3.17 -5.26
N ARG A 8 -18.83 -3.22 -5.40
CA ARG A 8 -18.14 -4.28 -6.14
C ARG A 8 -17.75 -5.49 -5.27
N ALA A 9 -18.14 -5.50 -3.99
CA ALA A 9 -17.76 -6.52 -3.00
C ALA A 9 -16.23 -6.74 -2.92
N LEU A 10 -15.47 -5.64 -3.00
CA LEU A 10 -14.01 -5.62 -2.92
C LEU A 10 -13.49 -5.02 -1.61
N GLY A 11 -14.39 -4.58 -0.74
CA GLY A 11 -14.11 -4.12 0.61
C GLY A 11 -15.35 -4.29 1.49
N PRO A 12 -15.28 -3.85 2.76
CA PRO A 12 -16.40 -3.90 3.68
C PRO A 12 -17.65 -3.23 3.11
N LYS A 13 -18.83 -3.74 3.44
CA LYS A 13 -20.07 -3.04 3.10
C LYS A 13 -20.11 -1.67 3.77
N LEU A 14 -20.41 -0.63 3.00
CA LEU A 14 -20.58 0.72 3.51
C LEU A 14 -22.03 0.91 3.99
N TYR A 15 -22.22 1.23 5.28
CA TYR A 15 -23.54 1.51 5.86
C TYR A 15 -23.92 2.99 5.79
N GLY A 16 -22.95 3.89 5.84
CA GLY A 16 -23.20 5.32 5.75
C GLY A 16 -21.94 6.17 5.79
N ILE A 17 -22.07 7.41 5.31
CA ILE A 17 -21.03 8.44 5.38
C ILE A 17 -21.66 9.65 6.08
N PHE A 18 -20.92 10.28 6.99
CA PHE A 18 -21.33 11.47 7.73
C PHE A 18 -20.16 12.47 7.79
N PRO A 19 -20.39 13.74 8.19
CA PRO A 19 -19.31 14.70 8.28
C PRO A 19 -18.18 14.18 9.19
N GLN A 20 -17.01 13.94 8.60
CA GLN A 20 -15.78 13.43 9.25
C GLN A 20 -15.72 11.91 9.52
N GLY A 21 -16.63 11.10 8.97
CA GLY A 21 -16.54 9.66 9.19
C GLY A 21 -17.40 8.80 8.29
N ARG A 22 -17.29 7.49 8.51
CA ARG A 22 -18.02 6.44 7.79
C ARG A 22 -18.32 5.28 8.72
N LEU A 23 -19.41 4.57 8.45
CA LEU A 23 -19.76 3.29 9.08
C LEU A 23 -19.59 2.18 8.05
N GLU A 24 -18.81 1.17 8.40
CA GLU A 24 -18.50 0.03 7.55
C GLU A 24 -18.80 -1.28 8.30
N GLU A 25 -18.98 -2.34 7.53
CA GLU A 25 -19.08 -3.70 8.03
C GLU A 25 -17.84 -4.10 8.84
N PHE A 26 -18.08 -4.65 10.03
CA PHE A 26 -17.04 -5.33 10.77
C PHE A 26 -16.81 -6.71 10.16
N ILE A 27 -15.56 -6.99 9.78
CA ILE A 27 -15.16 -8.25 9.16
C ILE A 27 -14.39 -9.07 10.20
N PRO A 28 -14.94 -10.19 10.70
CA PRO A 28 -14.22 -11.10 11.60
C PRO A 28 -12.96 -11.62 10.93
N SER A 29 -11.81 -11.18 11.43
CA SER A 29 -10.52 -11.38 10.78
C SER A 29 -9.37 -10.97 11.71
N ARG A 30 -8.15 -11.29 11.28
CA ARG A 30 -6.92 -10.69 11.80
C ARG A 30 -6.09 -10.11 10.66
N LYS A 31 -5.30 -9.08 10.94
CA LYS A 31 -4.24 -8.66 10.01
C LYS A 31 -3.15 -9.74 9.89
N LEU A 32 -2.42 -9.72 8.78
CA LEU A 32 -1.21 -10.52 8.64
C LEU A 32 -0.09 -9.96 9.52
N SER A 33 0.87 -10.81 9.86
CA SER A 33 2.20 -10.38 10.31
C SER A 33 3.15 -10.20 9.13
N THR A 34 4.23 -9.45 9.32
CA THR A 34 5.26 -9.22 8.30
C THR A 34 5.88 -10.54 7.80
N GLU A 35 6.07 -11.52 8.68
CA GLU A 35 6.61 -12.84 8.32
C GLU A 35 5.69 -13.59 7.35
N GLU A 36 4.37 -13.45 7.51
CA GLU A 36 3.38 -14.12 6.67
C GLU A 36 3.40 -13.64 5.22
N LEU A 37 3.84 -12.40 4.96
CA LEU A 37 3.98 -11.88 3.60
C LEU A 37 4.89 -12.75 2.73
N SER A 38 5.87 -13.42 3.37
CA SER A 38 6.87 -14.25 2.67
C SER A 38 6.43 -15.70 2.43
N LEU A 39 5.31 -16.13 3.01
CA LEU A 39 4.79 -17.49 2.84
C LEU A 39 4.27 -17.67 1.40
N PRO A 40 4.69 -18.73 0.67
CA PRO A 40 4.36 -18.89 -0.75
C PRO A 40 2.87 -18.76 -1.08
N ASP A 41 2.01 -19.46 -0.34
CA ASP A 41 0.56 -19.46 -0.60
C ASP A 41 -0.09 -18.10 -0.27
N ILE A 42 0.43 -17.40 0.74
CA ILE A 42 -0.06 -16.07 1.13
C ILE A 42 0.38 -15.04 0.09
N SER A 43 1.66 -15.03 -0.28
CA SER A 43 2.20 -14.15 -1.32
C SER A 43 1.49 -14.34 -2.66
N ALA A 44 1.23 -15.59 -3.04
CA ALA A 44 0.49 -15.92 -4.26
C ALA A 44 -0.93 -15.34 -4.22
N GLU A 45 -1.68 -15.52 -3.13
CA GLU A 45 -3.02 -14.94 -3.03
C GLU A 45 -2.98 -13.40 -3.00
N ILE A 46 -2.01 -12.78 -2.32
CA ILE A 46 -1.82 -11.32 -2.35
C ILE A 46 -1.62 -10.85 -3.79
N ALA A 47 -0.77 -11.53 -4.57
CA ALA A 47 -0.55 -11.21 -5.98
C ALA A 47 -1.84 -11.31 -6.80
N GLU A 48 -2.68 -12.32 -6.56
CA GLU A 48 -4.00 -12.43 -7.19
C GLU A 48 -4.93 -11.27 -6.83
N LYS A 49 -4.99 -10.87 -5.55
CA LYS A 49 -5.82 -9.73 -5.10
C LYS A 49 -5.31 -8.42 -5.71
N MET A 50 -4.00 -8.18 -5.71
CA MET A 50 -3.39 -7.01 -6.34
C MET A 50 -3.67 -6.98 -7.84
N ALA A 51 -3.54 -8.11 -8.54
CA ALA A 51 -3.85 -8.21 -9.96
C ALA A 51 -5.33 -7.88 -10.26
N ARG A 52 -6.25 -8.39 -9.46
CA ARG A 52 -7.69 -8.06 -9.56
C ARG A 52 -7.93 -6.57 -9.32
N PHE A 53 -7.27 -5.99 -8.34
CA PHE A 53 -7.37 -4.56 -8.02
C PHE A 53 -6.81 -3.69 -9.15
N HIS A 54 -5.65 -4.03 -9.71
CA HIS A 54 -5.04 -3.35 -10.86
C HIS A 54 -5.92 -3.41 -12.12
N GLY A 55 -6.73 -4.47 -12.26
CA GLY A 55 -7.70 -4.62 -13.34
C GLY A 55 -8.94 -3.71 -13.21
N MET A 56 -9.12 -3.00 -12.09
CA MET A 56 -10.30 -2.17 -11.88
C MET A 56 -10.32 -0.92 -12.75
N LYS A 57 -11.47 -0.69 -13.40
CA LYS A 57 -11.76 0.59 -14.05
C LYS A 57 -12.52 1.49 -13.08
N MET A 58 -11.85 2.54 -12.62
CA MET A 58 -12.39 3.49 -11.66
C MET A 58 -12.64 4.86 -12.32
N PRO A 59 -13.73 5.56 -11.95
CA PRO A 59 -14.09 6.86 -12.53
C PRO A 59 -13.27 8.00 -11.90
N PHE A 60 -11.93 7.86 -11.87
CA PHE A 60 -10.99 8.86 -11.34
C PHE A 60 -10.01 9.31 -12.41
N ASN A 61 -9.20 10.33 -12.10
CA ASN A 61 -8.08 10.73 -12.96
C ASN A 61 -7.13 9.54 -13.14
N LYS A 62 -6.80 9.24 -14.41
CA LYS A 62 -5.95 8.11 -14.80
C LYS A 62 -4.46 8.47 -14.88
N GLU A 63 -4.10 9.72 -14.68
CA GLU A 63 -2.71 10.15 -14.64
C GLU A 63 -2.06 9.79 -13.29
N PRO A 64 -0.81 9.30 -13.28
CA PRO A 64 -0.09 8.90 -12.07
C PRO A 64 0.48 10.11 -11.31
N LYS A 65 -0.38 11.07 -10.95
CA LYS A 65 0.00 12.33 -10.28
C LYS A 65 0.11 12.21 -8.76
N TRP A 66 -0.45 11.16 -8.18
CA TRP A 66 -0.59 11.01 -6.73
C TRP A 66 0.77 11.01 -6.01
N LEU A 67 1.73 10.19 -6.45
CA LEU A 67 3.03 10.04 -5.78
C LEU A 67 3.76 11.38 -5.61
N PHE A 68 4.00 12.08 -6.73
CA PHE A 68 4.69 13.37 -6.70
C PHE A 68 3.87 14.46 -6.04
N GLY A 69 2.55 14.47 -6.27
CA GLY A 69 1.65 15.43 -5.63
C GLY A 69 1.61 15.28 -4.11
N THR A 70 1.79 14.08 -3.58
CA THR A 70 1.92 13.81 -2.13
C THR A 70 3.28 14.26 -1.62
N MET A 71 4.38 13.88 -2.29
CA MET A 71 5.74 14.24 -1.87
C MET A 71 5.98 15.76 -1.85
N GLU A 72 5.46 16.49 -2.82
CA GLU A 72 5.58 17.96 -2.91
C GLU A 72 4.74 18.70 -1.83
N LYS A 73 3.74 18.03 -1.25
CA LYS A 73 2.85 18.60 -0.23
C LYS A 73 3.30 18.34 1.21
N ILE A 74 4.36 17.56 1.42
CA ILE A 74 4.87 17.27 2.78
C ILE A 74 5.29 18.57 3.45
N LYS A 75 4.53 18.98 4.46
CA LYS A 75 4.79 20.14 5.32
C LYS A 75 4.55 19.75 6.77
N PHE A 76 5.47 20.13 7.64
CA PHE A 76 5.29 19.95 9.09
C PHE A 76 4.98 21.28 9.75
N THR A 77 4.09 21.25 10.74
CA THR A 77 3.73 22.43 11.55
C THR A 77 4.66 22.61 12.75
N ARG A 78 5.25 21.52 13.25
CA ARG A 78 6.18 21.55 14.40
C ARG A 78 7.59 21.91 13.94
N GLU A 79 8.16 22.94 14.55
CA GLU A 79 9.48 23.46 14.20
C GLU A 79 10.60 22.40 14.23
N SER A 80 10.55 21.46 15.19
CA SER A 80 11.52 20.36 15.30
C SER A 80 11.44 19.39 14.12
N GLN A 81 10.25 19.14 13.58
CA GLN A 81 10.04 18.31 12.38
C GLN A 81 10.42 19.09 11.12
N THR A 82 10.11 20.37 11.05
CA THR A 82 10.53 21.26 9.96
C THR A 82 12.04 21.33 9.83
N ARG A 83 12.78 21.42 10.95
CA ARG A 83 14.25 21.35 10.95
C ARG A 83 14.77 20.02 10.40
N LYS A 84 14.15 18.89 10.75
CA LYS A 84 14.51 17.57 10.18
C LYS A 84 14.23 17.50 8.68
N LEU A 85 13.07 18.00 8.23
CA LEU A 85 12.74 18.07 6.80
C LEU A 85 13.71 18.95 6.03
N ASN A 86 14.07 20.13 6.55
CA ASN A 86 15.06 21.00 5.91
C ASN A 86 16.44 20.35 5.83
N LYS A 87 16.84 19.60 6.86
CA LYS A 87 18.06 18.78 6.80
C LYS A 87 17.97 17.73 5.70
N LEU A 88 16.84 17.02 5.57
CA LEU A 88 16.61 16.08 4.47
C LEU A 88 16.66 16.75 3.09
N LEU A 89 15.99 17.89 2.93
CA LEU A 89 15.98 18.68 1.69
C LEU A 89 17.39 19.14 1.28
N SER A 90 18.27 19.40 2.25
CA SER A 90 19.66 19.78 1.99
C SER A 90 20.51 18.66 1.37
N TYR A 91 20.08 17.39 1.45
CA TYR A 91 20.72 16.26 0.76
C TYR A 91 20.28 16.13 -0.71
N ASN A 92 20.13 17.25 -1.40
CA ASN A 92 19.81 17.29 -2.83
C ASN A 92 18.43 16.69 -3.20
N LEU A 93 17.49 16.62 -2.26
CA LEU A 93 16.18 16.01 -2.49
C LEU A 93 15.43 16.58 -3.70
N PRO A 94 15.46 17.89 -4.01
CA PRO A 94 14.83 18.41 -5.24
C PRO A 94 15.39 17.79 -6.53
N GLN A 95 16.71 17.55 -6.59
CA GLN A 95 17.34 16.90 -7.73
C GLN A 95 17.02 15.40 -7.76
N GLU A 96 17.01 14.73 -6.60
CA GLU A 96 16.61 13.32 -6.51
C GLU A 96 15.16 13.12 -6.98
N MET A 97 14.27 14.04 -6.62
CA MET A 97 12.88 14.05 -7.10
C MET A 97 12.79 14.18 -8.62
N LYS A 98 13.60 15.06 -9.22
CA LYS A 98 13.69 15.21 -10.67
C LYS A 98 14.23 13.95 -11.35
N ASN A 99 15.27 13.34 -10.77
CA ASN A 99 15.87 12.09 -11.26
C ASN A 99 14.85 10.94 -11.20
N LEU A 100 14.15 10.79 -10.07
CA LEU A 100 13.10 9.80 -9.89
C LEU A 100 11.99 9.94 -10.92
N ARG A 101 11.52 11.18 -11.18
CA ARG A 101 10.52 11.45 -12.21
C ARG A 101 10.98 10.99 -13.59
N ALA A 102 12.19 11.37 -13.99
CA ALA A 102 12.74 10.96 -15.28
C ALA A 102 12.89 9.43 -15.40
N MET A 103 13.32 8.74 -14.33
CA MET A 103 13.42 7.27 -14.33
C MET A 103 12.05 6.59 -14.44
N LEU A 104 11.04 7.08 -13.72
CA LEU A 104 9.68 6.52 -13.79
C LEU A 104 9.04 6.76 -15.16
N GLU A 105 9.24 7.94 -15.76
CA GLU A 105 8.76 8.25 -17.12
C GLU A 105 9.46 7.40 -18.19
N ALA A 106 10.74 7.07 -18.00
CA ALA A 106 11.49 6.18 -18.88
C ALA A 106 11.16 4.69 -18.68
N THR A 107 10.53 4.33 -17.55
CA THR A 107 10.13 2.95 -17.26
C THR A 107 8.75 2.68 -17.85
N SER A 108 8.63 1.67 -18.71
CA SER A 108 7.36 1.27 -19.33
C SER A 108 6.41 0.52 -18.37
N SER A 109 6.23 1.03 -17.16
CA SER A 109 5.31 0.48 -16.17
C SER A 109 3.87 0.92 -16.50
N PRO A 110 2.91 -0.02 -16.67
CA PRO A 110 1.52 0.36 -16.94
C PRO A 110 0.95 1.21 -15.81
N VAL A 111 0.16 2.22 -16.17
CA VAL A 111 -0.63 2.98 -15.21
C VAL A 111 -1.95 2.26 -14.97
N VAL A 112 -2.17 1.83 -13.73
CA VAL A 112 -3.32 1.05 -13.28
C VAL A 112 -3.88 1.63 -11.99
N PHE A 113 -5.03 1.16 -11.54
CA PHE A 113 -5.55 1.56 -10.22
C PHE A 113 -4.78 0.77 -9.15
N CYS A 114 -3.96 1.48 -8.37
CA CYS A 114 -3.05 0.91 -7.37
C CYS A 114 -3.58 1.14 -5.96
N HIS A 115 -3.23 0.23 -5.04
CA HIS A 115 -3.54 0.38 -3.62
C HIS A 115 -2.70 1.52 -3.01
N ASN A 116 -1.42 1.57 -3.39
CA ASN A 116 -0.35 2.46 -2.93
C ASN A 116 0.11 2.24 -1.48
N ASP A 117 -0.43 1.25 -0.77
CA ASP A 117 -0.13 0.99 0.65
C ASP A 117 -0.43 -0.48 1.04
N CYS A 118 0.02 -1.43 0.23
CA CYS A 118 -0.25 -2.86 0.43
C CYS A 118 0.68 -3.48 1.48
N GLN A 119 0.59 -3.01 2.72
CA GLN A 119 1.32 -3.55 3.90
C GLN A 119 0.51 -4.62 4.63
N GLU A 120 1.14 -5.40 5.52
CA GLU A 120 0.51 -6.52 6.24
C GLU A 120 -0.72 -6.12 7.05
N GLY A 121 -0.75 -4.90 7.60
CA GLY A 121 -1.88 -4.35 8.34
C GLY A 121 -3.12 -4.11 7.48
N ASN A 122 -2.94 -3.93 6.17
CA ASN A 122 -4.01 -3.70 5.20
C ASN A 122 -4.45 -4.99 4.49
N ILE A 123 -3.96 -6.14 4.96
CA ILE A 123 -4.30 -7.47 4.44
C ILE A 123 -4.90 -8.29 5.58
N LEU A 124 -6.19 -8.57 5.48
CA LEU A 124 -6.92 -9.33 6.47
C LEU A 124 -6.98 -10.81 6.09
N LEU A 125 -6.61 -11.69 7.02
CA LEU A 125 -6.97 -13.09 7.00
C LEU A 125 -8.34 -13.28 7.63
N LEU A 126 -9.30 -13.74 6.84
CA LEU A 126 -10.70 -13.91 7.23
C LEU A 126 -10.88 -15.11 8.17
N GLU A 127 -11.59 -14.91 9.27
CA GLU A 127 -11.85 -15.95 10.26
C GLU A 127 -12.67 -17.11 9.65
N GLY A 128 -12.28 -18.34 9.95
CA GLY A 128 -12.91 -19.55 9.42
C GLY A 128 -12.56 -19.89 7.97
N ARG A 129 -11.63 -19.15 7.35
CA ARG A 129 -11.11 -19.42 6.00
C ARG A 129 -9.63 -19.79 5.99
N GLU A 130 -9.02 -20.01 7.14
CA GLU A 130 -7.58 -20.24 7.28
C GLU A 130 -7.12 -21.49 6.51
N THR A 131 -7.97 -22.52 6.46
CA THR A 131 -7.73 -23.77 5.72
C THR A 131 -8.24 -23.74 4.28
N SER A 132 -8.86 -22.64 3.84
CA SER A 132 -9.28 -22.50 2.45
C SER A 132 -8.06 -22.37 1.56
N GLU A 133 -8.04 -23.12 0.46
CA GLU A 133 -6.96 -23.04 -0.53
C GLU A 133 -6.90 -21.64 -1.16
N ASN A 134 -8.07 -21.01 -1.34
CA ASN A 134 -8.20 -19.69 -1.95
C ASN A 134 -9.19 -18.80 -1.17
N GLN A 135 -9.13 -17.49 -1.40
CA GLN A 135 -10.10 -16.51 -0.91
C GLN A 135 -10.17 -16.37 0.63
N LYS A 136 -9.03 -16.54 1.29
CA LYS A 136 -8.88 -16.27 2.72
C LYS A 136 -8.41 -14.84 3.01
N LEU A 137 -7.88 -14.13 2.01
CA LEU A 137 -7.38 -12.76 2.17
C LEU A 137 -8.34 -11.70 1.63
N MET A 138 -8.37 -10.55 2.31
CA MET A 138 -9.04 -9.33 1.86
C MET A 138 -8.11 -8.12 2.01
N LEU A 139 -8.00 -7.32 0.95
CA LEU A 139 -7.36 -6.01 1.00
C LEU A 139 -8.32 -4.97 1.58
N ILE A 140 -7.83 -4.08 2.43
CA ILE A 140 -8.60 -2.99 3.05
C ILE A 140 -7.79 -1.69 3.05
N ASP A 141 -8.40 -0.61 3.54
CA ASP A 141 -7.75 0.69 3.73
C ASP A 141 -7.20 1.34 2.44
N PHE A 142 -8.13 1.64 1.54
CA PHE A 142 -7.85 2.21 0.22
C PHE A 142 -7.64 3.73 0.23
N GLU A 143 -7.27 4.33 1.36
CA GLU A 143 -7.19 5.80 1.52
C GLU A 143 -6.19 6.46 0.57
N TYR A 144 -5.11 5.74 0.26
CA TYR A 144 -4.08 6.18 -0.67
C TYR A 144 -4.28 5.72 -2.11
N SER A 145 -5.33 4.93 -2.39
CA SER A 145 -5.49 4.33 -3.71
C SER A 145 -5.72 5.37 -4.80
N SER A 146 -5.06 5.18 -5.94
CA SER A 146 -5.13 6.10 -7.08
C SER A 146 -4.71 5.39 -8.35
N TYR A 147 -4.90 6.01 -9.52
CA TYR A 147 -4.12 5.58 -10.66
C TYR A 147 -2.64 5.91 -10.41
N ASN A 148 -1.77 4.91 -10.57
CA ASN A 148 -0.33 5.02 -10.37
C ASN A 148 0.38 3.95 -11.22
N TYR A 149 1.71 4.00 -11.27
CA TYR A 149 2.52 2.97 -11.93
C TYR A 149 2.38 1.64 -11.20
N ARG A 150 2.04 0.56 -11.92
CA ARG A 150 1.93 -0.80 -11.35
C ARG A 150 3.17 -1.22 -10.58
N GLY A 151 4.34 -0.86 -11.10
CA GLY A 151 5.63 -1.17 -10.49
C GLY A 151 5.83 -0.50 -9.12
N PHE A 152 5.20 0.65 -8.87
CA PHE A 152 5.23 1.29 -7.55
C PHE A 152 4.51 0.44 -6.52
N ASP A 153 3.29 -0.02 -6.83
CA ASP A 153 2.45 -0.75 -5.88
C ASP A 153 3.08 -2.10 -5.47
N ILE A 154 3.62 -2.82 -6.46
CA ILE A 154 4.35 -4.08 -6.24
C ILE A 154 5.66 -3.82 -5.50
N GLY A 155 6.42 -2.79 -5.90
CA GLY A 155 7.67 -2.42 -5.25
C GLY A 155 7.47 -2.02 -3.79
N ASN A 156 6.42 -1.26 -3.50
CA ASN A 156 6.03 -0.91 -2.13
C ASN A 156 5.72 -2.17 -1.32
N HIS A 157 4.87 -3.07 -1.85
CA HIS A 157 4.55 -4.32 -1.17
C HIS A 157 5.80 -5.16 -0.84
N PHE A 158 6.76 -5.24 -1.75
CA PHE A 158 8.04 -5.91 -1.49
C PHE A 158 8.90 -5.20 -0.44
N CYS A 159 8.84 -3.87 -0.37
CA CYS A 159 9.48 -3.13 0.70
C CYS A 159 8.90 -3.49 2.07
N GLU A 160 7.58 -3.68 2.17
CA GLU A 160 6.91 -4.01 3.44
C GLU A 160 7.37 -5.33 4.05
N TRP A 161 7.91 -6.27 3.26
CA TRP A 161 8.52 -7.50 3.79
C TRP A 161 9.71 -7.22 4.73
N MET A 162 10.35 -6.06 4.57
CA MET A 162 11.47 -5.65 5.39
C MET A 162 11.06 -4.99 6.70
N TYR A 163 9.84 -4.47 6.83
CA TYR A 163 9.41 -3.64 7.94
C TYR A 163 8.40 -4.36 8.83
N ASP A 164 8.80 -4.58 10.09
CA ASP A 164 7.94 -5.18 11.11
C ASP A 164 7.46 -4.11 12.09
N TYR A 165 6.16 -3.81 12.02
CA TYR A 165 5.49 -2.80 12.85
C TYR A 165 4.91 -3.35 14.16
N SER A 166 5.11 -4.64 14.46
CA SER A 166 4.66 -5.25 15.72
C SER A 166 5.62 -5.00 16.90
N TYR A 167 6.76 -4.35 16.64
CA TYR A 167 7.79 -4.17 17.65
C TYR A 167 7.35 -3.21 18.76
N GLU A 168 7.24 -3.70 19.99
CA GLU A 168 6.69 -2.95 21.13
C GLU A 168 7.61 -1.86 21.70
N LYS A 169 8.88 -1.82 21.29
CA LYS A 169 9.88 -0.87 21.82
C LYS A 169 10.24 0.18 20.78
N TYR A 170 10.59 1.38 21.24
CA TYR A 170 11.09 2.45 20.37
C TYR A 170 12.17 1.92 19.40
N PRO A 171 12.10 2.24 18.09
CA PRO A 171 11.21 3.21 17.43
C PRO A 171 9.83 2.67 17.01
N PHE A 172 9.39 1.55 17.59
CA PHE A 172 8.13 0.84 17.32
C PHE A 172 8.07 0.14 15.96
N PHE A 173 9.23 -0.10 15.35
CA PHE A 173 9.37 -0.97 14.19
C PHE A 173 10.77 -1.60 14.15
N LYS A 174 10.92 -2.67 13.39
CA LYS A 174 12.21 -3.23 12.96
C LYS A 174 12.30 -3.23 11.45
N ALA A 175 13.49 -3.00 10.92
CA ALA A 175 13.77 -3.11 9.49
C ALA A 175 14.89 -4.14 9.25
N SER A 176 14.69 -5.03 8.29
CA SER A 176 15.72 -5.98 7.85
C SER A 176 15.76 -6.10 6.33
N VAL A 177 16.82 -5.56 5.73
CA VAL A 177 17.04 -5.64 4.28
C VAL A 177 17.17 -7.08 3.79
N LEU A 178 17.60 -8.00 4.68
CA LEU A 178 17.71 -9.43 4.38
C LEU A 178 16.35 -10.10 4.15
N LYS A 179 15.25 -9.48 4.59
CA LYS A 179 13.88 -9.99 4.38
C LYS A 179 13.27 -9.55 3.05
N TYR A 180 13.93 -8.68 2.27
CA TYR A 180 13.44 -8.30 0.94
C TYR A 180 13.29 -9.54 0.05
N PRO A 181 12.19 -9.69 -0.71
CA PRO A 181 11.96 -10.89 -1.51
C PRO A 181 13.10 -11.15 -2.48
N SER A 182 13.57 -12.39 -2.53
CA SER A 182 14.56 -12.82 -3.51
C SER A 182 14.02 -12.70 -4.93
N LYS A 183 14.90 -12.73 -5.94
CA LYS A 183 14.46 -12.72 -7.35
C LYS A 183 13.50 -13.85 -7.70
N LYS A 184 13.61 -15.00 -7.04
CA LYS A 184 12.69 -16.14 -7.22
C LYS A 184 11.30 -15.88 -6.61
N GLN A 185 11.21 -15.09 -5.55
CA GLN A 185 9.96 -14.73 -4.88
C GLN A 185 9.25 -13.53 -5.54
N GLN A 186 9.94 -12.76 -6.38
CA GLN A 186 9.38 -11.62 -7.12
C GLN A 186 8.65 -12.03 -8.41
N VAL A 187 8.64 -13.32 -8.77
CA VAL A 187 8.11 -13.84 -10.04
C VAL A 187 6.82 -14.61 -9.82
#